data_AF-A0A8T0D3Z9-F1
#
_entry.id   AF-A0A8T0D3Z9-F1
#
_cell.length_a   1.000
_cell.length_b   1.000
_cell.length_c   1.000
_cell.angle_alpha   90.00
_cell.angle_beta   90.00
_cell.angle_gamma   90.00
#
_symmetry.space_group_name_H-M   'P 1'
#
loop_
_entity.id
_entity.type
_entity.pdbx_description
1 polymer ?
#
loop_
_entity_poly.entity_id
_entity_poly.type
_entity_poly.pdbx_seq_one_letter_code
_entity_poly.pdbx_strand_id
1 'polypeptide(L)'
;MHGVVVEQLGGEVQSVEISALKRINLHGLLEALCLQAELMQIRSDDTGAAEGIILEANMEHGTGKVATCLVTRGQLRRTPASGPLVAGEAICSPRILLDDRGQPVASVGPGFIAKVAGWKELPPAGSTLLELKSMARAAEVVRFRQNQRMQKKASDDLKAYTARMAPYQAQYSAFLEERSKSSRSLWRKLSKNRPDLQSLILPTDEDMPSLPLLIKTDVHGSLEAIQTLLSTCPADECTIEIIQCGVGPLTESEVDHAEALGAIVLLFNVSALPTAMSCAETKGVMIRRYNIIYRLAEDVRELINARLPPLIVEKVVGEAEILQLFVVKEPRGGGKPLRIPVAGCRCTKGQLIAGQSGLRSFSENASLGDVVATCYRVIRPSRTSPALHSPTDAVSTGSHDTIGIQPDDTIVVSQAVCRSLRHEKTIVDSIRKGVECGLVLTTPERPNEDAEKRTKVSVDQSENLVSNWQVGDLIQCYVLVKEPRKVQWEFETKSTEEVLGET
;
A
#
# COMPACT_ATOMS: atom_id res chain seq x y z
N MET A 1 21.80 -9.17 17.76
CA MET A 1 22.85 -10.11 18.23
C MET A 1 22.67 -11.45 17.53
N HIS A 2 23.66 -11.90 16.76
CA HIS A 2 23.64 -13.29 16.26
C HIS A 2 24.34 -14.18 17.29
N GLY A 3 23.61 -15.13 17.86
CA GLY A 3 24.10 -16.12 18.83
C GLY A 3 25.01 -17.18 18.21
N VAL A 4 25.95 -16.77 17.37
CA VAL A 4 26.90 -17.65 16.68
C VAL A 4 28.29 -17.40 17.26
N VAL A 5 28.79 -18.37 18.03
CA VAL A 5 30.13 -18.30 18.66
C VAL A 5 31.08 -19.20 17.87
N VAL A 6 32.23 -18.65 17.48
CA VAL A 6 33.24 -19.36 16.69
C VAL A 6 34.10 -20.28 17.57
N GLU A 7 34.62 -21.34 16.97
CA GLU A 7 35.46 -22.36 17.62
C GLU A 7 36.70 -21.78 18.31
N GLN A 8 37.33 -20.76 17.71
CA GLN A 8 38.49 -20.08 18.30
C GLN A 8 38.17 -19.39 19.65
N LEU A 9 36.91 -19.06 19.89
CA LEU A 9 36.40 -18.49 21.14
C LEU A 9 35.72 -19.55 22.02
N GLY A 10 35.88 -20.84 21.70
CA GLY A 10 35.28 -21.96 22.42
C GLY A 10 33.85 -22.29 22.02
N GLY A 11 33.35 -21.78 20.89
CA GLY A 11 32.04 -22.13 20.34
C GLY A 11 32.05 -23.39 19.48
N GLU A 12 30.87 -23.76 18.94
CA GLU A 12 30.70 -24.96 18.10
C GLU A 12 30.84 -24.66 16.59
N VAL A 13 30.91 -23.38 16.20
CA VAL A 13 30.91 -23.00 14.78
C VAL A 13 32.34 -22.89 14.26
N GLN A 14 32.70 -23.79 13.34
CA GLN A 14 33.97 -23.74 12.63
C GLN A 14 34.10 -22.46 11.81
N SER A 15 35.23 -21.77 11.94
CA SER A 15 35.55 -20.57 11.18
C SER A 15 36.73 -20.84 10.24
N VAL A 16 36.51 -20.73 8.93
CA VAL A 16 37.55 -20.92 7.91
C VAL A 16 37.68 -19.66 7.05
N GLU A 17 38.85 -19.02 7.11
CA GLU A 17 39.13 -17.83 6.31
C GLU A 17 39.42 -18.23 4.85
N ILE A 18 38.57 -17.81 3.92
CA ILE A 18 38.73 -18.12 2.49
C ILE A 18 38.80 -16.86 1.63
N SER A 19 39.43 -16.97 0.48
CA SER A 19 39.28 -15.97 -0.59
C SER A 19 38.74 -16.65 -1.85
N ALA A 20 37.45 -16.48 -2.13
CA ALA A 20 36.79 -17.06 -3.30
C ALA A 20 37.41 -16.55 -4.62
N LEU A 21 37.66 -15.24 -4.72
CA LEU A 21 38.25 -14.62 -5.91
C LEU A 21 39.68 -15.09 -6.18
N LYS A 22 40.51 -15.18 -5.13
CA LYS A 22 41.91 -15.63 -5.24
C LYS A 22 42.06 -17.16 -5.18
N ARG A 23 40.96 -17.88 -4.94
CA ARG A 23 40.92 -19.34 -4.70
C ARG A 23 41.85 -19.80 -3.57
N ILE A 24 41.99 -18.98 -2.53
CA ILE A 24 42.85 -19.29 -1.37
C ILE A 24 42.03 -20.04 -0.32
N ASN A 25 42.65 -21.06 0.28
CA ASN A 25 42.14 -21.84 1.40
C ASN A 25 40.80 -22.58 1.16
N LEU A 26 40.46 -22.83 -0.12
CA LEU A 26 39.27 -23.63 -0.46
C LEU A 26 39.41 -25.09 -0.01
N HIS A 27 40.64 -25.62 0.02
CA HIS A 27 40.89 -26.98 0.49
C HIS A 27 40.63 -27.12 1.99
N GLY A 28 41.07 -26.14 2.80
CA GLY A 28 40.80 -26.14 4.24
C GLY A 28 39.29 -26.07 4.55
N LEU A 29 38.52 -25.35 3.74
CA LEU A 29 37.05 -25.36 3.86
C LEU A 29 36.47 -26.75 3.55
N LEU A 30 36.96 -27.41 2.50
CA LEU A 30 36.50 -28.75 2.13
C LEU A 30 36.83 -29.78 3.23
N GLU A 31 38.04 -29.73 3.78
CA GLU A 31 38.46 -30.60 4.90
C GLU A 31 37.59 -30.37 6.13
N ALA A 32 37.31 -29.11 6.49
CA ALA A 32 36.43 -28.76 7.60
C ALA A 32 35.01 -29.31 7.39
N LEU A 33 34.45 -29.15 6.18
CA LEU A 33 33.13 -29.69 5.83
C LEU A 33 33.10 -31.23 5.87
N CYS A 34 34.15 -31.91 5.38
CA CYS A 34 34.26 -33.37 5.46
C CYS A 34 34.34 -33.83 6.91
N LEU A 35 35.18 -33.19 7.73
CA LEU A 35 35.30 -33.51 9.16
C LEU A 35 33.98 -33.30 9.89
N GLN A 36 33.27 -32.22 9.61
CA GLN A 36 31.95 -31.97 10.18
C GLN A 36 30.93 -33.03 9.76
N ALA A 37 30.92 -33.44 8.49
CA ALA A 37 30.03 -34.49 8.00
C ALA A 37 30.33 -35.85 8.65
N GLU A 38 31.61 -36.17 8.89
CA GLU A 38 32.03 -37.38 9.62
C GLU A 38 31.58 -37.35 11.08
N LEU A 39 31.73 -36.20 11.76
CA LEU A 39 31.24 -36.01 13.14
C LEU A 39 29.71 -36.17 13.23
N MET A 40 28.97 -35.64 12.25
CA MET A 40 27.51 -35.78 12.16
C MET A 40 27.06 -37.21 11.84
N GLN A 41 27.97 -38.08 11.38
CA GLN A 41 27.67 -39.46 10.98
C GLN A 41 26.45 -39.57 10.05
N ILE A 42 26.43 -38.75 9.00
CA ILE A 42 25.32 -38.71 8.03
C ILE A 42 25.19 -40.08 7.36
N ARG A 43 23.98 -40.65 7.38
CA ARG A 43 23.65 -41.96 6.81
C ARG A 43 22.40 -41.87 5.95
N SER A 44 22.35 -42.65 4.89
CA SER A 44 21.17 -42.82 4.05
C SER A 44 21.07 -44.27 3.61
N ASP A 45 19.84 -44.77 3.52
CA ASP A 45 19.55 -46.05 2.88
C ASP A 45 19.40 -45.79 1.38
N ASP A 46 20.28 -46.37 0.56
CA ASP A 46 20.24 -46.27 -0.90
C ASP A 46 19.34 -47.34 -1.52
N THR A 47 18.80 -48.26 -0.71
CA THR A 47 17.88 -49.29 -1.13
C THR A 47 16.43 -48.91 -0.83
N GLY A 48 15.51 -49.40 -1.65
CA GLY A 48 14.07 -49.19 -1.46
C GLY A 48 13.49 -48.01 -2.23
N ALA A 49 12.27 -47.64 -1.82
CA ALA A 49 11.47 -46.60 -2.48
C ALA A 49 12.08 -45.21 -2.25
N ALA A 50 12.02 -44.37 -3.27
CA ALA A 50 12.55 -43.02 -3.21
C ALA A 50 11.72 -42.12 -2.27
N GLU A 51 12.42 -41.46 -1.37
CA GLU A 51 11.93 -40.37 -0.54
C GLU A 51 12.84 -39.16 -0.75
N GLY A 52 12.25 -37.98 -0.74
CA GLY A 52 12.98 -36.74 -0.95
C GLY A 52 12.18 -35.50 -0.62
N ILE A 53 12.75 -34.35 -0.96
CA ILE A 53 12.13 -33.04 -0.76
C ILE A 53 12.16 -32.29 -2.09
N ILE A 54 11.06 -31.63 -2.44
CA ILE A 54 11.01 -30.72 -3.58
C ILE A 54 11.73 -29.44 -3.19
N LEU A 55 12.78 -29.09 -3.94
CA LEU A 55 13.50 -27.83 -3.77
C LEU A 55 12.78 -26.73 -4.54
N GLU A 56 12.57 -26.95 -5.84
CA GLU A 56 11.98 -25.97 -6.75
C GLU A 56 11.06 -26.65 -7.77
N ALA A 57 10.06 -25.92 -8.25
CA ALA A 57 9.14 -26.37 -9.28
C ALA A 57 8.90 -25.26 -10.30
N ASN A 58 9.04 -25.59 -11.59
CA ASN A 58 8.90 -24.67 -12.70
C ASN A 58 8.24 -25.31 -13.93
N MET A 59 7.85 -24.47 -14.88
CA MET A 59 7.33 -24.91 -16.17
C MET A 59 8.35 -24.61 -17.27
N GLU A 60 8.85 -25.66 -17.90
CA GLU A 60 9.87 -25.57 -18.95
C GLU A 60 9.28 -25.95 -20.31
N HIS A 61 9.68 -25.22 -21.35
CA HIS A 61 9.19 -25.45 -22.70
C HIS A 61 9.68 -26.82 -23.23
N GLY A 62 8.76 -27.63 -23.77
CA GLY A 62 9.06 -28.96 -24.30
C GLY A 62 9.00 -30.09 -23.25
N THR A 63 9.60 -29.89 -22.07
CA THR A 63 9.59 -30.89 -20.97
C THR A 63 8.35 -30.80 -20.09
N GLY A 64 7.67 -29.65 -20.07
CA GLY A 64 6.43 -29.42 -19.35
C GLY A 64 6.64 -29.03 -17.89
N LYS A 65 5.85 -29.60 -16.98
CA LYS A 65 5.97 -29.33 -15.54
C LYS A 65 7.11 -30.15 -14.96
N VAL A 66 8.08 -29.46 -14.37
CA VAL A 66 9.31 -30.05 -13.86
C VAL A 66 9.52 -29.60 -12.42
N ALA A 67 10.09 -30.50 -11.61
CA ALA A 67 10.50 -30.17 -10.26
C ALA A 67 11.91 -30.70 -9.97
N THR A 68 12.70 -29.88 -9.30
CA THR A 68 14.02 -30.24 -8.79
C THR A 68 13.83 -30.79 -7.38
N CYS A 69 14.25 -32.03 -7.15
CA CYS A 69 14.10 -32.69 -5.86
C CYS A 69 15.46 -33.20 -5.33
N LEU A 70 15.63 -33.10 -4.01
CA LEU A 70 16.73 -33.72 -3.29
C LEU A 70 16.27 -35.10 -2.83
N VAL A 71 16.97 -36.15 -3.25
CA VAL A 71 16.70 -37.52 -2.78
C VAL A 71 17.35 -37.69 -1.41
N THR A 72 16.57 -38.02 -0.39
CA THR A 72 17.07 -38.22 0.98
C THR A 72 17.27 -39.71 1.30
N ARG A 73 16.42 -40.56 0.72
CA ARG A 73 16.47 -42.01 0.90
C ARG A 73 15.99 -42.74 -0.36
N GLY A 74 16.51 -43.94 -0.57
CA GLY A 74 16.18 -44.81 -1.69
C GLY A 74 16.80 -44.30 -3.00
N GLN A 75 16.43 -44.95 -4.10
CA GLN A 75 16.88 -44.55 -5.44
C GLN A 75 15.70 -44.12 -6.28
N LEU A 76 15.73 -42.86 -6.72
CA LEU A 76 14.75 -42.32 -7.64
C LEU A 76 15.04 -42.81 -9.05
N ARG A 77 14.09 -43.54 -9.65
CA ARG A 77 14.22 -44.09 -11.01
C ARG A 77 13.14 -43.52 -11.93
N ARG A 78 13.34 -43.65 -13.24
CA ARG A 78 12.31 -43.33 -14.25
C ARG A 78 11.34 -44.50 -14.47
N THR A 79 10.10 -44.20 -14.83
CA THR A 79 9.07 -45.20 -15.19
C THR A 79 9.51 -45.98 -16.44
N PRO A 80 9.27 -47.32 -16.55
CA PRO A 80 8.44 -48.19 -15.69
C PRO A 80 9.16 -48.82 -14.49
N ALA A 81 10.45 -48.55 -14.28
CA ALA A 81 11.25 -49.19 -13.23
C ALA A 81 10.95 -48.64 -11.82
N SER A 82 10.33 -47.47 -11.73
CA SER A 82 9.81 -46.86 -10.50
C SER A 82 8.28 -46.76 -10.52
N GLY A 83 7.72 -46.69 -9.32
CA GLY A 83 6.32 -46.33 -9.14
C GLY A 83 6.05 -44.83 -9.30
N PRO A 84 4.78 -44.40 -9.27
CA PRO A 84 4.43 -42.99 -9.30
C PRO A 84 4.94 -42.24 -8.06
N LEU A 85 5.28 -40.97 -8.25
CA LEU A 85 5.70 -40.09 -7.17
C LEU A 85 4.54 -39.19 -6.77
N VAL A 86 4.48 -38.87 -5.48
CA VAL A 86 3.52 -37.91 -4.94
C VAL A 86 4.27 -36.88 -4.12
N ALA A 87 4.02 -35.60 -4.39
CA ALA A 87 4.52 -34.50 -3.58
C ALA A 87 3.37 -33.50 -3.35
N GLY A 88 3.00 -33.29 -2.09
CA GLY A 88 1.80 -32.52 -1.74
C GLY A 88 0.53 -33.09 -2.39
N GLU A 89 -0.14 -32.28 -3.20
CA GLU A 89 -1.33 -32.65 -3.99
C GLU A 89 -0.99 -33.03 -5.44
N ALA A 90 0.29 -32.97 -5.82
CA ALA A 90 0.72 -33.26 -7.17
C ALA A 90 1.15 -34.73 -7.33
N ILE A 91 0.83 -35.29 -8.49
CA ILE A 91 1.24 -36.64 -8.88
C ILE A 91 2.20 -36.54 -10.08
N CYS A 92 3.27 -37.33 -10.03
CA CYS A 92 4.23 -37.47 -11.11
C CYS A 92 4.31 -38.91 -11.60
N SER A 93 4.46 -39.06 -12.91
CA SER A 93 4.97 -40.29 -13.51
C SER A 93 6.32 -39.92 -14.15
N PRO A 94 7.46 -40.20 -13.49
CA PRO A 94 8.76 -39.69 -13.90
C PRO A 94 9.16 -40.25 -15.27
N ARG A 95 9.07 -39.40 -16.31
CA ARG A 95 9.41 -39.75 -17.69
C ARG A 95 10.87 -39.46 -18.00
N ILE A 96 11.33 -38.32 -17.50
CA ILE A 96 12.69 -37.82 -17.71
C ILE A 96 13.24 -37.48 -16.34
N LEU A 97 14.47 -37.94 -16.11
CA LEU A 97 15.25 -37.66 -14.92
C LEU A 97 16.58 -37.06 -15.40
N LEU A 98 16.90 -35.86 -14.93
CA LEU A 98 18.15 -35.18 -15.25
C LEU A 98 18.95 -34.98 -13.95
N ASP A 99 20.28 -35.04 -14.02
CA ASP A 99 21.14 -34.65 -12.89
C ASP A 99 21.28 -33.11 -12.76
N ASP A 100 22.11 -32.67 -11.82
CA ASP A 100 22.44 -31.27 -11.56
C ASP A 100 23.09 -30.53 -12.75
N ARG A 101 23.72 -31.26 -13.67
CA ARG A 101 24.33 -30.78 -14.92
C ARG A 101 23.37 -30.84 -16.12
N GLY A 102 22.13 -31.29 -15.90
CA GLY A 102 21.12 -31.42 -16.93
C GLY A 102 21.28 -32.65 -17.83
N GLN A 103 22.12 -33.62 -17.46
CA GLN A 103 22.30 -34.84 -18.25
C GLN A 103 21.24 -35.89 -17.89
N PRO A 104 20.68 -36.61 -18.87
CA PRO A 104 19.68 -37.63 -18.60
C PRO A 104 20.29 -38.85 -17.88
N VAL A 105 19.71 -39.19 -16.73
CA VAL A 105 20.17 -40.29 -15.88
C VAL A 105 19.06 -41.33 -15.68
N ALA A 106 19.45 -42.59 -15.48
CA ALA A 106 18.49 -43.67 -15.27
C ALA A 106 17.97 -43.72 -13.81
N SER A 107 18.83 -43.35 -12.87
CA SER A 107 18.56 -43.36 -11.44
C SER A 107 19.40 -42.32 -10.70
N VAL A 108 18.86 -41.76 -9.62
CA VAL A 108 19.56 -40.85 -8.71
C VAL A 108 19.47 -41.40 -7.28
N GLY A 109 20.60 -41.49 -6.59
CA GLY A 109 20.70 -41.97 -5.21
C GLY A 109 20.54 -40.85 -4.18
N PRO A 110 20.57 -41.21 -2.88
CA PRO A 110 20.42 -40.24 -1.80
C PRO A 110 21.60 -39.26 -1.75
N GLY A 111 21.34 -38.02 -1.33
CA GLY A 111 22.31 -36.93 -1.27
C GLY A 111 22.49 -36.15 -2.58
N PHE A 112 21.95 -36.68 -3.69
CA PHE A 112 21.99 -36.01 -4.99
C PHE A 112 20.64 -35.39 -5.35
N ILE A 113 20.71 -34.40 -6.22
CA ILE A 113 19.55 -33.67 -6.74
C ILE A 113 19.15 -34.29 -8.09
N ALA A 114 17.85 -34.38 -8.34
CA ALA A 114 17.30 -34.81 -9.61
C ALA A 114 16.25 -33.83 -10.10
N LYS A 115 16.32 -33.45 -11.38
CA LYS A 115 15.26 -32.71 -12.05
C LYS A 115 14.30 -33.71 -12.71
N VAL A 116 13.07 -33.77 -12.20
CA VAL A 116 12.05 -34.76 -12.56
C VAL A 116 10.96 -34.12 -13.41
N ALA A 117 10.76 -34.63 -14.63
CA ALA A 117 9.67 -34.23 -15.50
C ALA A 117 8.57 -35.31 -15.57
N GLY A 118 7.32 -34.87 -15.76
CA GLY A 118 6.15 -35.75 -15.83
C GLY A 118 5.09 -35.49 -14.75
N TRP A 119 5.15 -34.31 -14.12
CA TRP A 119 4.17 -33.87 -13.14
C TRP A 119 2.84 -33.49 -13.81
N LYS A 120 1.72 -33.96 -13.25
CA LYS A 120 0.38 -33.53 -13.69
C LYS A 120 0.08 -32.10 -13.25
N GLU A 121 0.46 -31.77 -12.02
CA GLU A 121 0.35 -30.44 -11.39
C GLU A 121 1.71 -30.09 -10.78
N LEU A 122 2.02 -28.81 -10.66
CA LEU A 122 3.30 -28.41 -10.06
C LEU A 122 3.25 -28.69 -8.56
N PRO A 123 4.22 -29.44 -8.01
CA PRO A 123 4.28 -29.65 -6.58
C PRO A 123 4.72 -28.36 -5.87
N PRO A 124 4.23 -28.09 -4.65
CA PRO A 124 4.71 -26.96 -3.85
C PRO A 124 6.16 -27.20 -3.40
N ALA A 125 6.94 -26.11 -3.31
CA ALA A 125 8.31 -26.14 -2.82
C ALA A 125 8.35 -26.55 -1.35
N GLY A 126 9.41 -27.24 -0.92
CA GLY A 126 9.56 -27.77 0.44
C GLY A 126 8.70 -29.01 0.74
N SER A 127 7.86 -29.47 -0.18
CA SER A 127 7.02 -30.65 0.07
C SER A 127 7.81 -31.96 0.00
N THR A 128 7.42 -32.93 0.84
CA THR A 128 8.01 -34.27 0.82
C THR A 128 7.55 -35.05 -0.41
N LEU A 129 8.50 -35.60 -1.14
CA LEU A 129 8.33 -36.49 -2.28
C LEU A 129 8.38 -37.94 -1.79
N LEU A 130 7.38 -38.72 -2.18
CA LEU A 130 7.25 -40.13 -1.83
C LEU A 130 6.96 -40.96 -3.08
N GLU A 131 7.72 -42.03 -3.29
CA GLU A 131 7.43 -43.05 -4.27
C GLU A 131 6.38 -44.05 -3.73
N LEU A 132 5.37 -44.35 -4.55
CA LEU A 132 4.30 -45.30 -4.22
C LEU A 132 4.30 -46.48 -5.18
N LYS A 133 3.71 -47.61 -4.75
CA LYS A 133 3.71 -48.85 -5.54
C LYS A 133 2.82 -48.83 -6.79
N SER A 134 1.75 -48.02 -6.80
CA SER A 134 0.74 -48.04 -7.86
C SER A 134 0.07 -46.67 -8.04
N MET A 135 -0.31 -46.37 -9.28
CA MET A 135 -0.99 -45.11 -9.65
C MET A 135 -2.36 -44.97 -8.98
N ALA A 136 -3.06 -46.07 -8.74
CA ALA A 136 -4.33 -46.05 -8.02
C ALA A 136 -4.15 -45.54 -6.59
N ARG A 137 -3.10 -45.99 -5.89
CA ARG A 137 -2.80 -45.54 -4.53
C ARG A 137 -2.36 -44.08 -4.50
N ALA A 138 -1.58 -43.64 -5.49
CA ALA A 138 -1.20 -42.23 -5.61
C ALA A 138 -2.41 -41.30 -5.77
N ALA A 139 -3.38 -41.69 -6.62
CA ALA A 139 -4.61 -40.93 -6.80
C ALA A 139 -5.47 -40.90 -5.53
N GLU A 140 -5.55 -42.01 -4.79
CA GLU A 140 -6.26 -42.08 -3.50
C GLU A 140 -5.64 -41.13 -2.45
N VAL A 141 -4.31 -41.14 -2.33
CA VAL A 141 -3.58 -40.26 -1.40
C VAL A 141 -3.80 -38.78 -1.73
N VAL A 142 -3.71 -38.41 -3.01
CA VAL A 142 -3.94 -37.02 -3.42
C VAL A 142 -5.39 -36.60 -3.20
N ARG A 143 -6.37 -37.44 -3.54
CA ARG A 143 -7.78 -37.15 -3.28
C ARG A 143 -8.05 -36.96 -1.79
N PHE A 144 -7.44 -37.78 -0.94
CA PHE A 144 -7.53 -37.64 0.51
C PHE A 144 -6.95 -36.30 0.99
N ARG A 145 -5.75 -35.92 0.52
CA ARG A 145 -5.13 -34.62 0.84
C ARG A 145 -5.96 -33.43 0.36
N GLN A 146 -6.48 -33.47 -0.86
CA GLN A 146 -7.37 -32.45 -1.42
C GLN A 146 -8.65 -32.31 -0.59
N ASN A 147 -9.28 -33.42 -0.19
CA ASN A 147 -10.46 -33.40 0.66
C ASN A 147 -10.16 -32.77 2.04
N GLN A 148 -9.02 -33.09 2.65
CA GLN A 148 -8.60 -32.46 3.90
C GLN A 148 -8.39 -30.95 3.76
N ARG A 149 -7.74 -30.50 2.67
CA ARG A 149 -7.57 -29.07 2.39
C ARG A 149 -8.91 -28.37 2.20
N MET A 150 -9.83 -28.97 1.43
CA MET A 150 -11.18 -28.43 1.23
C MET A 150 -11.97 -28.36 2.54
N GLN A 151 -11.89 -29.37 3.41
CA GLN A 151 -12.54 -29.34 4.73
C GLN A 151 -11.95 -28.27 5.64
N LYS A 152 -10.62 -28.11 5.65
CA LYS A 152 -9.95 -27.04 6.42
C LYS A 152 -10.40 -25.66 5.93
N LYS A 153 -10.35 -25.44 4.62
CA LYS A 153 -10.83 -24.19 4.00
C LYS A 153 -12.30 -23.92 4.33
N ALA A 154 -13.18 -24.92 4.20
CA ALA A 154 -14.59 -24.78 4.56
C ALA A 154 -14.80 -24.44 6.04
N SER A 155 -13.98 -24.99 6.94
CA SER A 155 -14.01 -24.64 8.37
C SER A 155 -13.57 -23.20 8.61
N ASP A 156 -12.52 -22.75 7.94
CA ASP A 156 -12.00 -21.39 8.10
C ASP A 156 -12.95 -20.35 7.47
N ASP A 157 -13.52 -20.65 6.30
CA ASP A 157 -14.57 -19.86 5.66
C ASP A 157 -15.81 -19.76 6.56
N LEU A 158 -16.22 -20.85 7.21
CA LEU A 158 -17.32 -20.85 8.18
C LEU A 158 -17.02 -19.93 9.37
N LYS A 159 -15.81 -19.99 9.93
CA LYS A 159 -15.39 -19.11 11.05
C LYS A 159 -15.41 -17.64 10.62
N ALA A 160 -14.85 -17.32 9.45
CA ALA A 160 -14.83 -15.97 8.91
C ALA A 160 -16.25 -15.44 8.65
N TYR A 161 -17.12 -16.28 8.08
CA TYR A 161 -18.53 -15.99 7.90
C TYR A 161 -19.23 -15.71 9.24
N THR A 162 -19.06 -16.60 10.24
CA THR A 162 -19.65 -16.41 11.58
C THR A 162 -19.16 -15.13 12.23
N ALA A 163 -17.87 -14.80 12.13
CA ALA A 163 -17.30 -13.57 12.65
C ALA A 163 -17.90 -12.31 11.97
N ARG A 164 -17.98 -12.31 10.63
CA ARG A 164 -18.61 -11.21 9.87
C ARG A 164 -20.08 -11.04 10.19
N MET A 165 -20.79 -12.13 10.51
CA MET A 165 -22.22 -12.12 10.85
C MET A 165 -22.52 -11.87 12.33
N ALA A 166 -21.56 -11.98 13.24
CA ALA A 166 -21.74 -11.77 14.68
C ALA A 166 -22.40 -10.42 15.05
N PRO A 167 -22.01 -9.25 14.49
CA PRO A 167 -22.65 -7.98 14.83
C PRO A 167 -24.12 -7.94 14.39
N TYR A 168 -24.41 -8.45 13.19
CA TYR A 168 -25.79 -8.60 12.72
C TYR A 168 -26.61 -9.50 13.64
N GLN A 169 -26.05 -10.66 14.01
CA GLN A 169 -26.72 -11.62 14.89
C GLN A 169 -27.02 -11.01 16.27
N ALA A 170 -26.10 -10.24 16.84
CA ALA A 170 -26.30 -9.54 18.10
C ALA A 170 -27.41 -8.48 18.02
N GLN A 171 -27.40 -7.64 16.98
CA GLN A 171 -28.46 -6.66 16.74
C GLN A 171 -29.82 -7.32 16.53
N TYR A 172 -29.85 -8.40 15.74
CA TYR A 172 -31.07 -9.15 15.48
C TYR A 172 -31.60 -9.84 16.74
N SER A 173 -30.72 -10.40 17.57
CA SER A 173 -31.11 -11.01 18.84
C SER A 173 -31.69 -9.97 19.81
N ALA A 174 -31.06 -8.80 19.95
CA ALA A 174 -31.58 -7.70 20.76
C ALA A 174 -32.96 -7.23 20.27
N PHE A 175 -33.15 -7.13 18.95
CA PHE A 175 -34.43 -6.82 18.33
C PHE A 175 -35.52 -7.85 18.67
N LEU A 176 -35.19 -9.15 18.66
CA LEU A 176 -36.13 -10.22 19.03
C LEU A 176 -36.52 -10.16 20.51
N GLU A 177 -35.58 -9.85 21.40
CA GLU A 177 -35.88 -9.65 22.83
C GLU A 177 -36.77 -8.42 23.07
N GLU A 178 -36.51 -7.31 22.37
CA GLU A 178 -37.35 -6.11 22.48
C GLU A 178 -38.77 -6.39 21.96
N ARG A 179 -38.88 -7.19 20.88
CA ARG A 179 -40.15 -7.64 20.34
C ARG A 179 -40.91 -8.56 21.30
N SER A 180 -40.23 -9.42 22.07
CA SER A 180 -40.90 -10.31 23.04
C SER A 180 -41.46 -9.54 24.23
N LYS A 181 -40.79 -8.45 24.65
CA LYS A 181 -41.20 -7.60 25.78
C LYS A 181 -42.31 -6.59 25.40
N SER A 182 -42.41 -6.21 24.13
CA SER A 182 -43.27 -5.10 23.68
C SER A 182 -44.67 -5.53 23.22
N SER A 183 -45.71 -4.77 23.60
CA SER A 183 -47.12 -5.06 23.30
C SER A 183 -47.47 -4.93 21.80
N ARG A 184 -48.49 -5.65 21.33
CA ARG A 184 -48.91 -5.75 19.91
C ARG A 184 -49.14 -4.40 19.21
N SER A 185 -49.56 -3.38 19.95
CA SER A 185 -49.81 -2.03 19.42
C SER A 185 -48.53 -1.29 19.00
N LEU A 186 -47.38 -1.61 19.61
CA LEU A 186 -46.09 -0.98 19.31
C LEU A 186 -45.31 -1.68 18.20
N TRP A 187 -45.76 -2.85 17.75
CA TRP A 187 -45.09 -3.64 16.72
C TRP A 187 -44.94 -2.89 15.40
N ARG A 188 -45.87 -2.01 15.05
CA ARG A 188 -45.80 -1.20 13.82
C ARG A 188 -44.63 -0.20 13.86
N LYS A 189 -44.24 0.28 15.04
CA LYS A 189 -43.08 1.15 15.23
C LYS A 189 -41.79 0.34 15.28
N LEU A 190 -41.80 -0.76 16.03
CA LEU A 190 -40.65 -1.65 16.18
C LEU A 190 -40.23 -2.28 14.84
N SER A 191 -41.18 -2.68 13.99
CA SER A 191 -40.90 -3.25 12.67
C SER A 191 -40.13 -2.30 11.74
N LYS A 192 -40.12 -0.98 11.99
CA LYS A 192 -39.30 -0.02 11.23
C LYS A 192 -37.82 -0.05 11.64
N ASN A 193 -37.52 -0.50 12.85
CA ASN A 193 -36.16 -0.61 13.39
C ASN A 193 -35.56 -2.01 13.16
N ARG A 194 -36.06 -2.78 12.19
CA ARG A 194 -35.51 -4.09 11.88
C ARG A 194 -34.10 -3.88 11.30
N PRO A 195 -33.05 -4.53 11.86
CA PRO A 195 -31.72 -4.44 11.29
C PRO A 195 -31.74 -5.01 9.86
N ASP A 196 -31.16 -4.25 8.93
CA ASP A 196 -31.04 -4.67 7.54
C ASP A 196 -29.75 -5.48 7.38
N LEU A 197 -29.83 -6.59 6.67
CA LEU A 197 -28.65 -7.42 6.37
C LEU A 197 -27.74 -6.69 5.36
N GLN A 198 -28.35 -5.85 4.52
CA GLN A 198 -27.69 -5.21 3.39
C GLN A 198 -26.63 -4.19 3.81
N SER A 199 -26.86 -3.48 4.93
CA SER A 199 -25.92 -2.50 5.49
C SER A 199 -24.69 -3.12 6.17
N LEU A 200 -24.66 -4.45 6.37
CA LEU A 200 -23.55 -5.19 6.97
C LEU A 200 -22.75 -6.01 5.96
N ILE A 201 -23.34 -6.32 4.80
CA ILE A 201 -22.70 -7.10 3.74
C ILE A 201 -21.86 -6.20 2.85
N LEU A 202 -22.31 -4.98 2.56
CA LEU A 202 -21.55 -4.02 1.77
C LEU A 202 -20.41 -3.47 2.64
N PRO A 203 -19.14 -3.75 2.30
CA PRO A 203 -18.04 -3.08 2.97
C PRO A 203 -18.21 -1.58 2.73
N THR A 204 -18.03 -0.79 3.78
CA THR A 204 -18.15 0.67 3.74
C THR A 204 -16.95 1.32 3.02
N ASP A 205 -16.05 0.50 2.45
CA ASP A 205 -14.79 0.88 1.82
C ASP A 205 -14.95 1.14 0.30
N GLU A 206 -16.08 1.70 -0.14
CA GLU A 206 -16.31 2.02 -1.57
C GLU A 206 -15.33 3.10 -2.10
N ASP A 207 -14.57 3.77 -1.23
CA ASP A 207 -13.67 4.85 -1.62
C ASP A 207 -12.17 4.50 -1.54
N MET A 208 -11.79 3.29 -1.09
CA MET A 208 -10.37 2.94 -1.05
C MET A 208 -9.90 2.46 -2.43
N PRO A 209 -8.87 3.10 -3.02
CA PRO A 209 -8.36 2.66 -4.32
C PRO A 209 -7.76 1.26 -4.20
N SER A 210 -8.24 0.32 -5.00
CA SER A 210 -7.63 -1.00 -5.15
C SER A 210 -6.75 -1.08 -6.39
N LEU A 211 -5.67 -1.86 -6.29
CA LEU A 211 -4.75 -2.18 -7.36
C LEU A 211 -4.83 -3.67 -7.71
N PRO A 212 -5.63 -4.05 -8.71
CA PRO A 212 -5.70 -5.43 -9.18
C PRO A 212 -4.44 -5.84 -9.93
N LEU A 213 -3.81 -6.93 -9.50
CA LEU A 213 -2.57 -7.46 -10.07
C LEU A 213 -2.74 -8.92 -10.51
N LEU A 214 -2.16 -9.25 -11.66
CA LEU A 214 -1.95 -10.62 -12.13
C LEU A 214 -0.45 -10.90 -12.15
N ILE A 215 -0.01 -11.96 -11.47
CA ILE A 215 1.42 -12.24 -11.27
C ILE A 215 1.79 -13.58 -11.90
N LYS A 216 2.83 -13.56 -12.73
CA LYS A 216 3.42 -14.74 -13.35
C LYS A 216 4.90 -14.82 -13.07
N THR A 217 5.34 -16.02 -12.70
CA THR A 217 6.71 -16.29 -12.28
C THR A 217 7.25 -17.55 -12.95
N ASP A 218 8.56 -17.71 -12.96
CA ASP A 218 9.24 -18.89 -13.51
C ASP A 218 9.22 -20.08 -12.55
N VAL A 219 9.42 -19.81 -11.27
CA VAL A 219 9.52 -20.78 -10.18
C VAL A 219 8.52 -20.43 -9.07
N HIS A 220 8.01 -21.46 -8.39
CA HIS A 220 7.07 -21.28 -7.26
C HIS A 220 7.65 -20.44 -6.09
N GLY A 221 8.92 -20.62 -5.74
CA GLY A 221 9.56 -19.85 -4.65
C GLY A 221 9.59 -18.34 -4.91
N SER A 222 9.82 -17.93 -6.16
CA SER A 222 9.74 -16.52 -6.57
C SER A 222 8.33 -15.96 -6.36
N LEU A 223 7.29 -16.77 -6.61
CA LEU A 223 5.90 -16.36 -6.41
C LEU A 223 5.58 -16.10 -4.94
N GLU A 224 5.99 -16.99 -4.05
CA GLU A 224 5.78 -16.85 -2.61
C GLU A 224 6.54 -15.64 -2.05
N ALA A 225 7.77 -15.42 -2.53
CA ALA A 225 8.57 -14.25 -2.13
C ALA A 225 7.88 -12.94 -2.54
N ILE A 226 7.36 -12.87 -3.78
CA ILE A 226 6.61 -11.69 -4.26
C ILE A 226 5.31 -11.50 -3.49
N GLN A 227 4.55 -12.56 -3.22
CA GLN A 227 3.32 -12.46 -2.41
C GLN A 227 3.59 -11.95 -1.00
N THR A 228 4.64 -12.46 -0.36
CA THR A 228 5.07 -12.02 0.97
C THR A 228 5.48 -10.54 0.94
N LEU A 229 6.24 -10.13 -0.07
CA LEU A 229 6.63 -8.73 -0.26
C LEU A 229 5.41 -7.82 -0.42
N LEU A 230 4.46 -8.18 -1.29
CA LEU A 230 3.25 -7.38 -1.52
C LEU A 230 2.35 -7.34 -0.28
N SER A 231 2.33 -8.40 0.53
CA SER A 231 1.58 -8.40 1.80
C SER A 231 2.16 -7.46 2.86
N THR A 232 3.41 -7.00 2.69
CA THR A 232 4.05 -6.02 3.58
C THR A 232 3.56 -4.59 3.29
N CYS A 233 2.88 -4.37 2.17
CA CYS A 233 2.34 -3.06 1.82
C CYS A 233 1.26 -2.62 2.84
N PRO A 234 1.32 -1.39 3.38
CA PRO A 234 0.29 -0.90 4.30
C PRO A 234 -1.07 -0.80 3.59
N ALA A 235 -2.07 -1.50 4.14
CA ALA A 235 -3.42 -1.58 3.57
C ALA A 235 -4.25 -0.31 3.78
N ASP A 236 -3.78 0.65 4.59
CA ASP A 236 -4.54 1.85 4.98
C ASP A 236 -4.72 2.86 3.83
N GLU A 237 -3.85 2.81 2.82
CA GLU A 237 -3.87 3.78 1.71
C GLU A 237 -4.39 3.18 0.39
N CYS A 238 -4.01 1.94 0.08
CA CYS A 238 -4.38 1.26 -1.16
C CYS A 238 -4.35 -0.26 -0.94
N THR A 239 -5.41 -0.96 -1.36
CA THR A 239 -5.47 -2.42 -1.28
C THR A 239 -4.88 -3.06 -2.53
N ILE A 240 -3.85 -3.89 -2.36
CA ILE A 240 -3.32 -4.70 -3.45
C ILE A 240 -4.15 -5.98 -3.55
N GLU A 241 -4.84 -6.16 -4.68
CA GLU A 241 -5.68 -7.33 -4.94
C GLU A 241 -4.98 -8.27 -5.92
N ILE A 242 -4.49 -9.40 -5.42
CA ILE A 242 -3.90 -10.44 -6.28
C ILE A 242 -5.03 -11.29 -6.84
N ILE A 243 -5.40 -11.03 -8.09
CA ILE A 243 -6.51 -11.72 -8.75
C ILE A 243 -6.12 -13.14 -9.14
N GLN A 244 -4.98 -13.27 -9.82
CA GLN A 244 -4.49 -14.53 -10.33
C GLN A 244 -2.98 -14.58 -10.21
N CYS A 245 -2.49 -15.71 -9.71
CA CYS A 245 -1.07 -15.99 -9.59
C CYS A 245 -0.77 -17.34 -10.23
N GLY A 246 0.40 -17.48 -10.85
CA GLY A 246 0.78 -18.73 -11.47
C GLY A 246 2.25 -18.81 -11.85
N VAL A 247 2.65 -20.03 -12.21
CA VAL A 247 4.00 -20.35 -12.67
C VAL A 247 3.92 -20.71 -14.16
N GLY A 248 4.86 -20.19 -14.96
CA GLY A 248 4.96 -20.42 -16.40
C GLY A 248 4.58 -19.20 -17.25
N PRO A 249 4.64 -19.33 -18.59
CA PRO A 249 4.40 -18.24 -19.54
C PRO A 249 2.98 -17.71 -19.48
N LEU A 250 2.81 -16.43 -19.83
CA LEU A 250 1.50 -15.76 -19.88
C LEU A 250 0.68 -16.28 -21.06
N THR A 251 -0.54 -16.75 -20.79
CA THR A 251 -1.48 -17.26 -21.80
C THR A 251 -2.51 -16.22 -22.23
N GLU A 252 -3.18 -16.45 -23.36
CA GLU A 252 -4.23 -15.56 -23.89
C GLU A 252 -5.41 -15.41 -22.92
N SER A 253 -5.89 -16.52 -22.34
CA SER A 253 -6.96 -16.52 -21.34
C SER A 253 -6.67 -15.64 -20.11
N GLU A 254 -5.40 -15.49 -19.75
CA GLU A 254 -4.98 -14.69 -18.60
C GLU A 254 -4.96 -13.20 -18.93
N VAL A 255 -4.67 -12.86 -20.18
CA VAL A 255 -4.84 -11.50 -20.70
C VAL A 255 -6.32 -11.13 -20.74
N ASP A 256 -7.19 -12.05 -21.14
CA ASP A 256 -8.65 -11.85 -21.13
C ASP A 256 -9.18 -11.60 -19.72
N HIS A 257 -8.70 -12.37 -18.73
CA HIS A 257 -9.05 -12.15 -17.33
C HIS A 257 -8.53 -10.82 -16.80
N ALA A 258 -7.31 -10.43 -17.17
CA ALA A 258 -6.72 -9.16 -16.79
C ALA A 258 -7.51 -7.97 -17.38
N GLU A 259 -7.94 -8.05 -18.63
CA GLU A 259 -8.80 -7.05 -19.26
C GLU A 259 -10.13 -6.91 -18.52
N ALA A 260 -10.81 -8.03 -18.27
CA ALA A 260 -12.14 -8.03 -17.64
C ALA A 260 -12.15 -7.37 -16.24
N LEU A 261 -11.04 -7.45 -15.52
CA LEU A 261 -10.88 -6.96 -14.16
C LEU A 261 -10.04 -5.68 -14.07
N GLY A 262 -9.55 -5.16 -15.22
CA GLY A 262 -8.66 -3.99 -15.27
C GLY A 262 -7.32 -4.21 -14.55
N ALA A 263 -6.82 -5.44 -14.51
CA ALA A 263 -5.63 -5.83 -13.77
C ALA A 263 -4.34 -5.57 -14.56
N ILE A 264 -3.28 -5.23 -13.83
CA ILE A 264 -1.94 -5.06 -14.40
C ILE A 264 -1.19 -6.39 -14.34
N VAL A 265 -0.56 -6.79 -15.44
CA VAL A 265 0.16 -8.06 -15.54
C VAL A 265 1.64 -7.87 -15.22
N LEU A 266 2.13 -8.56 -14.19
CA LEU A 266 3.52 -8.57 -13.76
C LEU A 266 4.16 -9.93 -14.10
N LEU A 267 5.19 -9.91 -14.95
CA LEU A 267 5.96 -11.10 -15.33
C LEU A 267 7.35 -11.07 -14.67
N PHE A 268 7.68 -12.07 -13.87
CA PHE A 268 8.97 -12.24 -13.22
C PHE A 268 9.75 -13.39 -13.84
N ASN A 269 10.89 -13.09 -14.45
CA ASN A 269 11.76 -14.03 -15.18
C ASN A 269 11.03 -14.90 -16.23
N VAL A 270 9.90 -14.41 -16.74
CA VAL A 270 9.02 -15.11 -17.67
C VAL A 270 8.70 -14.25 -18.87
N SER A 271 8.53 -14.91 -20.01
CA SER A 271 8.08 -14.30 -21.25
C SER A 271 6.61 -14.63 -21.53
N ALA A 272 5.91 -13.69 -22.18
CA ALA A 272 4.56 -13.93 -22.68
C ALA A 272 4.59 -14.70 -24.00
N LEU A 273 3.57 -15.54 -24.22
CA LEU A 273 3.37 -16.20 -25.52
C LEU A 273 3.09 -15.14 -26.62
N PRO A 274 3.51 -15.36 -27.88
CA PRO A 274 3.27 -14.40 -28.96
C PRO A 274 1.79 -14.07 -29.16
N THR A 275 0.91 -15.07 -29.01
CA THR A 275 -0.55 -14.88 -29.08
C THR A 275 -1.08 -13.98 -27.96
N ALA A 276 -0.56 -14.16 -26.74
CA ALA A 276 -0.92 -13.33 -25.59
C ALA A 276 -0.44 -11.88 -25.74
N MET A 277 0.75 -11.66 -26.32
CA MET A 277 1.27 -10.32 -26.60
C MET A 277 0.37 -9.57 -27.61
N SER A 278 0.00 -10.21 -28.72
CA SER A 278 -0.91 -9.59 -29.70
C SER A 278 -2.29 -9.30 -29.12
N CYS A 279 -2.81 -10.20 -28.27
CA CYS A 279 -4.07 -9.99 -27.55
C CYS A 279 -3.98 -8.78 -26.60
N ALA A 280 -2.89 -8.67 -25.85
CA ALA A 280 -2.67 -7.55 -24.93
C ALA A 280 -2.53 -6.20 -25.64
N GLU A 281 -1.83 -6.15 -26.78
CA GLU A 281 -1.73 -4.94 -27.61
C GLU A 281 -3.09 -4.51 -28.17
N THR A 282 -3.92 -5.48 -28.58
CA THR A 282 -5.26 -5.22 -29.11
C THR A 282 -6.20 -4.68 -28.02
N LYS A 283 -6.08 -5.19 -26.80
CA LYS A 283 -6.95 -4.86 -25.66
C LYS A 283 -6.43 -3.73 -24.77
N GLY A 284 -5.18 -3.30 -24.97
CA GLY A 284 -4.55 -2.27 -24.15
C GLY A 284 -4.18 -2.73 -22.74
N VAL A 285 -3.92 -4.03 -22.53
CA VAL A 285 -3.51 -4.56 -21.22
C VAL A 285 -2.04 -4.23 -20.95
N MET A 286 -1.76 -3.62 -19.80
CA MET A 286 -0.39 -3.28 -19.40
C MET A 286 0.37 -4.54 -18.92
N ILE A 287 1.42 -4.93 -19.65
CA ILE A 287 2.32 -6.02 -19.28
C ILE A 287 3.68 -5.44 -18.90
N ARG A 288 4.17 -5.75 -17.70
CA ARG A 288 5.50 -5.34 -17.22
C ARG A 288 6.36 -6.57 -16.89
N ARG A 289 7.64 -6.53 -17.29
CA ARG A 289 8.58 -7.65 -17.13
C ARG A 289 9.72 -7.27 -16.20
N TYR A 290 10.08 -8.18 -15.29
CA TYR A 290 11.13 -7.97 -14.31
C TYR A 290 12.02 -9.20 -14.19
N ASN A 291 13.27 -8.96 -13.84
CA ASN A 291 14.26 -9.97 -13.48
C ASN A 291 14.79 -9.80 -12.05
N ILE A 292 14.46 -8.68 -11.39
CA ILE A 292 14.93 -8.32 -10.05
C ILE A 292 13.72 -7.92 -9.21
N ILE A 293 13.59 -8.51 -8.03
CA ILE A 293 12.41 -8.35 -7.17
C ILE A 293 12.25 -6.90 -6.67
N TYR A 294 13.36 -6.20 -6.38
CA TYR A 294 13.33 -4.81 -5.91
C TYR A 294 12.77 -3.83 -6.95
N ARG A 295 13.13 -4.02 -8.23
CA ARG A 295 12.59 -3.21 -9.33
C ARG A 295 11.08 -3.40 -9.49
N LEU A 296 10.60 -4.63 -9.29
CA LEU A 296 9.17 -4.92 -9.30
C LEU A 296 8.48 -4.17 -8.15
N ALA A 297 9.06 -4.21 -6.96
CA ALA A 297 8.51 -3.56 -5.77
C ALA A 297 8.42 -2.02 -5.94
N GLU A 298 9.49 -1.40 -6.41
CA GLU A 298 9.54 0.04 -6.70
C GLU A 298 8.47 0.46 -7.71
N ASP A 299 8.27 -0.35 -8.74
CA ASP A 299 7.32 -0.05 -9.80
C ASP A 299 5.86 -0.28 -9.35
N VAL A 300 5.61 -1.28 -8.51
CA VAL A 300 4.31 -1.44 -7.83
C VAL A 300 4.03 -0.24 -6.93
N ARG A 301 5.02 0.27 -6.19
CA ARG A 301 4.87 1.50 -5.40
C ARG A 301 4.53 2.70 -6.29
N GLU A 302 5.14 2.82 -7.47
CA GLU A 302 4.79 3.87 -8.44
C GLU A 302 3.35 3.73 -8.96
N LEU A 303 2.91 2.50 -9.26
CA LEU A 303 1.53 2.21 -9.65
C LEU A 303 0.52 2.59 -8.56
N ILE A 304 0.84 2.31 -7.29
CA ILE A 304 0.01 2.73 -6.16
C ILE A 304 -0.04 4.26 -6.07
N ASN A 305 1.10 4.94 -6.16
CA ASN A 305 1.16 6.41 -6.15
C ASN A 305 0.34 7.04 -7.27
N ALA A 306 0.32 6.43 -8.45
CA ALA A 306 -0.49 6.90 -9.58
C ALA A 306 -2.01 6.70 -9.37
N ARG A 307 -2.40 5.72 -8.55
CA ARG A 307 -3.80 5.41 -8.24
C ARG A 307 -4.35 6.21 -7.07
N LEU A 308 -3.48 6.68 -6.17
CA LEU A 308 -3.87 7.44 -5.00
C LEU A 308 -4.44 8.82 -5.36
N PRO A 309 -5.54 9.24 -4.71
CA PRO A 309 -6.04 10.60 -4.87
C PRO A 309 -5.00 11.61 -4.33
N PRO A 310 -4.80 12.74 -5.03
CA PRO A 310 -3.85 13.76 -4.60
C PRO A 310 -4.30 14.39 -3.27
N LEU A 311 -3.33 14.68 -2.40
CA LEU A 311 -3.57 15.37 -1.14
C LEU A 311 -3.69 16.88 -1.40
N ILE A 312 -4.66 17.53 -0.78
CA ILE A 312 -4.78 18.99 -0.82
C ILE A 312 -3.97 19.56 0.34
N VAL A 313 -2.82 20.17 0.04
CA VAL A 313 -1.92 20.76 1.02
C VAL A 313 -2.07 22.28 1.04
N GLU A 314 -2.09 22.85 2.24
CA GLU A 314 -2.07 24.30 2.45
C GLU A 314 -0.63 24.82 2.35
N LYS A 315 -0.36 25.67 1.35
CA LYS A 315 0.91 26.40 1.23
C LYS A 315 0.71 27.88 1.50
N VAL A 316 1.39 28.41 2.51
CA VAL A 316 1.33 29.83 2.84
C VAL A 316 2.10 30.64 1.79
N VAL A 317 1.45 31.65 1.21
CA VAL A 317 2.01 32.51 0.16
C VAL A 317 2.35 33.91 0.67
N GLY A 318 1.61 34.40 1.67
CA GLY A 318 1.87 35.73 2.24
C GLY A 318 1.22 35.98 3.58
N GLU A 319 1.76 36.97 4.28
CA GLU A 319 1.29 37.44 5.59
C GLU A 319 1.13 38.96 5.54
N ALA A 320 0.09 39.47 6.20
CA ALA A 320 -0.17 40.88 6.33
C ALA A 320 -0.72 41.22 7.71
N GLU A 321 -0.27 42.34 8.27
CA GLU A 321 -0.73 42.82 9.57
C GLU A 321 -1.77 43.92 9.38
N ILE A 322 -2.85 43.88 10.16
CA ILE A 322 -3.90 44.90 10.14
C ILE A 322 -3.46 46.12 10.94
N LEU A 323 -3.37 47.26 10.25
CA LEU A 323 -3.00 48.54 10.86
C LEU A 323 -4.23 49.39 11.22
N GLN A 324 -5.25 49.37 10.37
CA GLN A 324 -6.43 50.21 10.55
C GLN A 324 -7.67 49.57 9.94
N LEU A 325 -8.84 49.83 10.53
CA LEU A 325 -10.12 49.33 10.05
C LEU A 325 -10.95 50.48 9.46
N PHE A 326 -11.54 50.22 8.31
CA PHE A 326 -12.41 51.17 7.60
C PHE A 326 -13.78 50.55 7.36
N VAL A 327 -14.81 51.39 7.23
CA VAL A 327 -16.16 50.96 6.84
C VAL A 327 -16.59 51.79 5.65
N VAL A 328 -16.60 51.17 4.48
CA VAL A 328 -16.98 51.82 3.21
C VAL A 328 -18.48 51.58 2.96
N LYS A 329 -19.19 52.61 2.53
CA LYS A 329 -20.62 52.52 2.16
C LYS A 329 -20.73 52.38 0.66
N GLU A 330 -21.14 51.21 0.18
CA GLU A 330 -21.46 51.01 -1.25
C GLU A 330 -22.95 51.27 -1.52
N PRO A 331 -23.30 52.10 -2.52
CA PRO A 331 -24.68 52.32 -2.89
C PRO A 331 -25.24 51.07 -3.59
N ARG A 332 -26.28 50.46 -3.02
CA ARG A 332 -27.12 49.49 -3.74
C ARG A 332 -28.24 50.24 -4.43
N GLY A 333 -28.48 49.95 -5.70
CA GLY A 333 -29.42 50.65 -6.60
C GLY A 333 -30.92 50.59 -6.25
N GLY A 334 -31.27 50.54 -4.96
CA GLY A 334 -32.65 50.55 -4.47
C GLY A 334 -32.84 50.29 -2.97
N GLY A 335 -31.79 50.33 -2.12
CA GLY A 335 -31.88 49.98 -0.68
C GLY A 335 -30.88 50.71 0.21
N LYS A 336 -30.89 50.41 1.53
CA LYS A 336 -29.91 50.98 2.48
C LYS A 336 -28.47 50.69 2.01
N PRO A 337 -27.54 51.66 2.09
CA PRO A 337 -26.17 51.47 1.64
C PRO A 337 -25.49 50.34 2.42
N LEU A 338 -24.85 49.41 1.71
CA LEU A 338 -24.15 48.29 2.31
C LEU A 338 -22.88 48.80 3.00
N ARG A 339 -22.72 48.47 4.29
CA ARG A 339 -21.49 48.79 5.04
C ARG A 339 -20.51 47.64 4.88
N ILE A 340 -19.42 47.89 4.18
CA ILE A 340 -18.37 46.89 3.92
C ILE A 340 -17.21 47.17 4.87
N PRO A 341 -16.88 46.24 5.79
CA PRO A 341 -15.66 46.34 6.58
C PRO A 341 -14.45 46.11 5.66
N VAL A 342 -13.50 47.03 5.69
CA VAL A 342 -12.25 46.98 4.92
C VAL A 342 -11.10 47.00 5.92
N ALA A 343 -10.26 45.97 5.89
CA ALA A 343 -9.05 45.92 6.70
C ALA A 343 -7.91 46.61 5.92
N GLY A 344 -7.42 47.73 6.45
CA GLY A 344 -6.20 48.39 6.00
C GLY A 344 -4.99 47.65 6.58
N CYS A 345 -4.30 46.90 5.72
CA CYS A 345 -3.23 46.00 6.12
C CYS A 345 -1.93 46.38 5.41
N ARG A 346 -0.79 46.00 5.99
CA ARG A 346 0.51 46.05 5.31
C ARG A 346 1.05 44.64 5.16
N CYS A 347 1.44 44.27 3.94
CA CYS A 347 2.03 42.96 3.69
C CYS A 347 3.43 42.87 4.33
N THR A 348 3.60 41.94 5.27
CA THR A 348 4.86 41.76 6.04
C THR A 348 5.75 40.72 5.38
N LYS A 349 5.17 39.63 4.84
CA LYS A 349 5.90 38.56 4.15
C LYS A 349 5.16 38.10 2.90
N GLY A 350 5.91 37.66 1.90
CA GLY A 350 5.37 37.05 0.69
C GLY A 350 4.51 38.01 -0.15
N GLN A 351 3.41 37.46 -0.69
CA GLN A 351 2.49 38.18 -1.57
C GLN A 351 1.04 37.84 -1.22
N LEU A 352 0.16 38.84 -1.23
CA LEU A 352 -1.29 38.65 -1.11
C LEU A 352 -1.89 38.53 -2.50
N ILE A 353 -2.84 37.60 -2.69
CA ILE A 353 -3.42 37.27 -4.00
C ILE A 353 -4.94 37.36 -3.96
N ALA A 354 -5.54 38.10 -4.90
CA ALA A 354 -6.98 38.24 -5.01
C ALA A 354 -7.58 37.23 -6.02
N GLY A 355 -8.51 36.40 -5.53
CA GLY A 355 -9.34 35.55 -6.36
C GLY A 355 -8.57 34.60 -7.31
N GLN A 356 -9.24 34.19 -8.39
CA GLN A 356 -8.69 33.26 -9.39
C GLN A 356 -7.76 33.94 -10.42
N SER A 357 -7.93 35.24 -10.69
CA SER A 357 -7.11 35.97 -11.67
C SER A 357 -5.67 36.20 -11.17
N GLY A 358 -5.51 36.60 -9.90
CA GLY A 358 -4.19 36.68 -9.27
C GLY A 358 -3.52 35.32 -9.11
N LEU A 359 -4.32 34.26 -8.99
CA LEU A 359 -3.82 32.89 -8.84
C LEU A 359 -3.14 32.36 -10.11
N ARG A 360 -3.70 32.66 -11.30
CA ARG A 360 -3.10 32.25 -12.59
C ARG A 360 -1.74 32.90 -12.81
N SER A 361 -1.66 34.21 -12.60
CA SER A 361 -0.40 34.96 -12.74
C SER A 361 0.65 34.54 -11.70
N PHE A 362 0.23 34.12 -10.50
CA PHE A 362 1.16 33.57 -9.52
C PHE A 362 1.64 32.16 -9.88
N SER A 363 0.72 31.28 -10.32
CA SER A 363 1.03 29.90 -10.72
C SER A 363 2.09 29.83 -11.84
N GLU A 364 1.94 30.65 -12.88
CA GLU A 364 2.90 30.73 -14.01
C GLU A 364 4.30 31.16 -13.55
N ASN A 365 4.40 32.04 -12.56
CA ASN A 365 5.68 32.58 -12.09
C ASN A 365 6.35 31.70 -11.03
N ALA A 366 5.59 30.90 -10.27
CA ALA A 366 6.09 30.19 -9.09
C ALA A 366 6.36 28.69 -9.32
N SER A 367 6.06 28.14 -10.50
CA SER A 367 6.16 26.68 -10.78
C SER A 367 5.46 25.80 -9.72
N LEU A 368 4.41 26.34 -9.08
CA LEU A 368 3.59 25.59 -8.14
C LEU A 368 2.66 24.67 -8.93
N GLY A 369 2.41 23.46 -8.41
CA GLY A 369 1.52 22.47 -9.02
C GLY A 369 0.07 22.96 -9.16
N ASP A 370 -0.86 22.04 -9.48
CA ASP A 370 -2.27 22.40 -9.71
C ASP A 370 -2.91 23.08 -8.49
N VAL A 371 -3.14 24.38 -8.63
CA VAL A 371 -3.69 25.21 -7.57
C VAL A 371 -5.21 25.18 -7.60
N VAL A 372 -5.84 24.84 -6.48
CA VAL A 372 -7.29 24.69 -6.35
C VAL A 372 -7.97 26.01 -5.99
N ALA A 373 -7.48 26.68 -4.94
CA ALA A 373 -8.10 27.90 -4.42
C ALA A 373 -7.13 28.75 -3.59
N THR A 374 -7.41 30.05 -3.52
CA THR A 374 -6.80 30.99 -2.59
C THR A 374 -7.68 31.15 -1.36
N CYS A 375 -7.11 31.00 -0.17
CA CYS A 375 -7.80 31.13 1.10
C CYS A 375 -7.03 32.07 2.03
N TYR A 376 -7.76 32.65 2.97
CA TYR A 376 -7.25 33.57 3.97
C TYR A 376 -7.66 33.06 5.34
N ARG A 377 -6.72 33.12 6.29
CA ARG A 377 -7.01 32.95 7.72
C ARG A 377 -6.61 34.19 8.49
N VAL A 378 -7.34 34.45 9.56
CA VAL A 378 -7.09 35.58 10.47
C VAL A 378 -6.69 35.01 11.82
N ILE A 379 -5.50 35.39 12.26
CA ILE A 379 -4.86 34.92 13.48
C ILE A 379 -4.69 36.12 14.41
N ARG A 380 -5.12 35.95 15.67
CA ARG A 380 -4.88 36.94 16.73
C ARG A 380 -3.69 36.48 17.56
N PRO A 381 -2.53 37.16 17.47
CA PRO A 381 -1.37 36.79 18.25
C PRO A 381 -1.60 37.08 19.73
N SER A 382 -1.24 36.13 20.59
CA SER A 382 -1.25 36.35 22.03
C SER A 382 -0.05 37.22 22.41
N ARG A 383 -0.33 38.43 22.93
CA ARG A 383 0.73 39.32 23.42
C ARG A 383 1.29 38.77 24.73
N THR A 384 2.29 37.90 24.68
CA THR A 384 3.24 37.76 25.80
C THR A 384 4.10 39.01 25.82
N SER A 385 3.98 39.78 26.90
CA SER A 385 4.89 40.89 27.18
C SER A 385 6.32 40.35 27.34
N PRO A 386 7.36 41.04 26.84
CA PRO A 386 8.73 40.60 27.04
C PRO A 386 9.09 40.79 28.52
N ALA A 387 8.98 39.73 29.31
CA ALA A 387 9.63 39.68 30.62
C ALA A 387 11.13 39.48 30.39
N LEU A 388 11.94 40.38 30.96
CA LEU A 388 13.39 40.31 31.04
C LEU A 388 13.84 38.91 31.53
N HIS A 389 14.50 38.13 30.69
CA HIS A 389 15.35 37.03 31.15
C HIS A 389 16.74 37.14 30.51
N SER A 390 17.73 36.99 31.37
CA SER A 390 19.18 37.02 31.13
C SER A 390 19.65 35.94 30.16
N PRO A 391 20.80 36.13 29.48
CA PRO A 391 21.30 35.18 28.51
C PRO A 391 22.02 34.02 29.23
N THR A 392 21.61 32.79 28.93
CA THR A 392 22.48 31.62 29.11
C THR A 392 22.34 30.73 27.88
N ASP A 393 23.51 30.43 27.31
CA ASP A 393 23.73 29.71 26.06
C ASP A 393 23.15 28.30 26.05
N ALA A 394 22.54 27.93 24.93
CA ALA A 394 22.56 26.56 24.42
C ALA A 394 22.32 26.56 22.91
N VAL A 395 23.34 26.13 22.17
CA VAL A 395 23.33 25.90 20.72
C VAL A 395 22.61 24.58 20.44
N SER A 396 21.60 24.60 19.56
CA SER A 396 21.13 23.40 18.85
C SER A 396 20.87 23.73 17.39
N THR A 397 21.67 23.08 16.55
CA THR A 397 21.70 23.15 15.09
C THR A 397 20.55 22.38 14.44
N GLY A 398 19.84 23.06 13.52
CA GLY A 398 19.34 22.51 12.25
C GLY A 398 18.05 21.68 12.26
N SER A 399 16.95 22.25 11.73
CA SER A 399 16.15 21.64 10.64
C SER A 399 15.01 22.58 10.18
N HIS A 400 14.92 22.74 8.86
CA HIS A 400 13.83 23.24 8.01
C HIS A 400 12.82 24.28 8.55
N ASP A 401 12.88 25.47 7.94
CA ASP A 401 11.91 26.56 8.04
C ASP A 401 10.48 26.13 7.66
N THR A 402 9.76 25.60 8.64
CA THR A 402 8.29 25.58 8.66
C THR A 402 7.84 26.42 9.85
N ILE A 403 7.68 27.72 9.60
CA ILE A 403 7.24 28.69 10.60
C ILE A 403 5.73 28.51 10.76
N GLY A 404 5.34 27.67 11.72
CA GLY A 404 3.98 27.39 12.11
C GLY A 404 3.46 28.37 13.16
N ILE A 405 2.14 28.53 13.16
CA ILE A 405 1.31 29.16 14.19
C ILE A 405 1.83 28.75 15.59
N GLN A 406 2.08 29.72 16.48
CA GLN A 406 2.48 29.38 17.86
C GLN A 406 1.27 28.76 18.59
N PRO A 407 1.48 27.80 19.51
CA PRO A 407 0.37 27.10 20.18
C PRO A 407 -0.58 28.03 20.98
N ASP A 408 -0.15 29.26 21.28
CA ASP A 408 -0.93 30.27 22.00
C ASP A 408 -1.69 31.26 21.09
N ASP A 409 -1.65 31.12 19.77
CA ASP A 409 -2.32 32.02 18.82
C ASP A 409 -3.81 31.66 18.65
N THR A 410 -4.71 32.65 18.72
CA THR A 410 -6.16 32.41 18.56
C THR A 410 -6.58 32.59 17.10
N ILE A 411 -7.07 31.53 16.44
CA ILE A 411 -7.61 31.62 15.08
C ILE A 411 -9.00 32.26 15.13
N VAL A 412 -9.14 33.47 14.55
CA VAL A 412 -10.39 34.23 14.50
C VAL A 412 -11.26 33.77 13.32
N VAL A 413 -10.63 33.50 12.17
CA VAL A 413 -11.29 32.96 10.98
C VAL A 413 -10.35 31.93 10.35
N SER A 414 -10.81 30.69 10.18
CA SER A 414 -10.01 29.60 9.62
C SER A 414 -9.95 29.63 8.10
N GLN A 415 -11.05 29.99 7.43
CA GLN A 415 -11.14 30.01 5.97
C GLN A 415 -12.02 31.17 5.50
N ALA A 416 -11.43 32.06 4.71
CA ALA A 416 -12.11 33.16 4.04
C ALA A 416 -11.58 33.36 2.62
N VAL A 417 -12.41 33.94 1.77
CA VAL A 417 -12.07 34.27 0.38
C VAL A 417 -11.95 35.78 0.25
N CYS A 418 -10.94 36.24 -0.50
CA CYS A 418 -10.79 37.66 -0.78
C CYS A 418 -11.81 38.11 -1.84
N ARG A 419 -12.76 38.95 -1.41
CA ARG A 419 -13.75 39.58 -2.29
C ARG A 419 -13.18 40.75 -3.07
N SER A 420 -12.35 41.58 -2.43
CA SER A 420 -11.73 42.73 -3.06
C SER A 420 -10.40 43.05 -2.41
N LEU A 421 -9.39 43.23 -3.24
CA LEU A 421 -8.05 43.63 -2.85
C LEU A 421 -7.73 44.94 -3.56
N ARG A 422 -7.38 45.98 -2.80
CA ARG A 422 -7.18 47.33 -3.33
C ARG A 422 -5.89 47.92 -2.81
N HIS A 423 -5.17 48.60 -3.69
CA HIS A 423 -4.09 49.50 -3.32
C HIS A 423 -4.53 50.92 -3.69
N GLU A 424 -4.58 51.80 -2.68
CA GLU A 424 -5.16 53.14 -2.79
C GLU A 424 -6.59 53.11 -3.36
N LYS A 425 -6.80 53.61 -4.58
CA LYS A 425 -8.10 53.63 -5.27
C LYS A 425 -8.22 52.56 -6.37
N THR A 426 -7.17 51.77 -6.59
CA THR A 426 -7.09 50.78 -7.67
C THR A 426 -7.36 49.37 -7.15
N ILE A 427 -8.07 48.55 -7.93
CA ILE A 427 -8.23 47.11 -7.65
C ILE A 427 -6.99 46.42 -8.19
N VAL A 428 -6.36 45.59 -7.37
CA VAL A 428 -5.12 44.90 -7.70
C VAL A 428 -5.29 43.41 -7.48
N ASP A 429 -4.73 42.61 -8.39
CA ASP A 429 -4.81 41.15 -8.30
C ASP A 429 -3.79 40.58 -7.32
N SER A 430 -2.71 41.31 -7.04
CA SER A 430 -1.72 40.90 -6.06
C SER A 430 -0.93 42.06 -5.46
N ILE A 431 -0.44 41.87 -4.23
CA ILE A 431 0.34 42.87 -3.49
C ILE A 431 1.58 42.22 -2.89
N ARG A 432 2.74 42.83 -3.14
CA ARG A 432 4.05 42.37 -2.65
C ARG A 432 4.32 42.88 -1.24
N LYS A 433 5.30 42.27 -0.57
CA LYS A 433 5.85 42.70 0.71
C LYS A 433 6.14 44.21 0.76
N GLY A 434 5.78 44.83 1.88
CA GLY A 434 6.04 46.22 2.20
C GLY A 434 4.98 47.21 1.71
N VAL A 435 4.05 46.77 0.84
CA VAL A 435 3.01 47.62 0.29
C VAL A 435 1.74 47.55 1.16
N GLU A 436 1.09 48.71 1.32
CA GLU A 436 -0.17 48.84 2.06
C GLU A 436 -1.37 48.54 1.16
N CYS A 437 -2.41 47.94 1.74
CA CYS A 437 -3.57 47.51 0.99
C CYS A 437 -4.85 47.51 1.81
N GLY A 438 -5.97 47.74 1.13
CA GLY A 438 -7.31 47.50 1.64
C GLY A 438 -7.81 46.12 1.23
N LEU A 439 -8.22 45.32 2.21
CA LEU A 439 -8.62 43.94 2.00
C LEU A 439 -10.03 43.69 2.55
N VAL A 440 -10.85 42.99 1.75
CA VAL A 440 -12.23 42.62 2.10
C VAL A 440 -12.38 41.11 2.01
N LEU A 441 -12.67 40.47 3.15
CA LEU A 441 -12.87 39.02 3.24
C LEU A 441 -14.34 38.65 3.41
N THR A 442 -14.69 37.52 2.80
CA THR A 442 -15.99 36.84 2.97
C THR A 442 -15.77 35.40 3.39
N THR A 443 -16.56 34.89 4.32
CA THR A 443 -16.52 33.46 4.68
C THR A 443 -17.30 32.64 3.66
N PRO A 444 -16.75 31.52 3.16
CA PRO A 444 -17.51 30.61 2.29
C PRO A 444 -18.71 30.03 3.06
N GLU A 445 -19.85 29.88 2.39
CA GLU A 445 -21.00 29.19 2.97
C GLU A 445 -20.64 27.72 3.22
N ARG A 446 -20.90 27.20 4.43
CA ARG A 446 -20.90 25.75 4.63
C ARG A 446 -22.06 25.17 3.83
N PRO A 447 -21.86 24.14 2.98
CA PRO A 447 -22.98 23.41 2.41
C PRO A 447 -23.75 22.78 3.58
N ASN A 448 -24.96 23.27 3.86
CA ASN A 448 -25.87 22.63 4.79
C ASN A 448 -26.36 21.32 4.16
N GLU A 449 -26.05 20.18 4.78
CA GLU A 449 -26.61 18.86 4.42
C GLU A 449 -28.14 18.76 4.65
N ASP A 450 -28.78 19.77 5.26
CA ASP A 450 -30.22 19.77 5.61
C ASP A 450 -31.11 20.70 4.74
N ALA A 451 -30.64 21.14 3.57
CA ALA A 451 -31.29 22.19 2.78
C ALA A 451 -32.52 21.77 1.92
N GLU A 452 -33.21 20.66 2.23
CA GLU A 452 -34.45 20.29 1.53
C GLU A 452 -35.75 20.74 2.21
N LYS A 453 -35.72 21.34 3.41
CA LYS A 453 -36.95 21.80 4.07
C LYS A 453 -36.81 23.16 4.76
N ARG A 454 -36.78 24.24 3.99
CA ARG A 454 -37.29 25.53 4.47
C ARG A 454 -37.78 26.42 3.33
N THR A 455 -39.09 26.68 3.37
CA THR A 455 -39.86 27.54 2.48
C THR A 455 -39.52 29.03 2.66
N LYS A 456 -39.36 29.71 1.51
CA LYS A 456 -39.42 31.15 1.22
C LYS A 456 -39.43 32.11 2.44
N VAL A 457 -38.25 32.65 2.76
CA VAL A 457 -38.09 33.94 3.43
C VAL A 457 -37.14 34.79 2.57
N SER A 458 -37.50 36.05 2.35
CA SER A 458 -36.77 37.03 1.56
C SER A 458 -35.29 37.12 1.97
N VAL A 459 -34.40 36.83 1.02
CA VAL A 459 -32.95 36.84 1.18
C VAL A 459 -32.46 38.29 1.22
N ASP A 460 -32.31 38.85 2.41
CA ASP A 460 -31.46 40.02 2.61
C ASP A 460 -30.00 39.59 2.38
N GLN A 461 -29.43 39.98 1.25
CA GLN A 461 -28.02 39.76 0.89
C GLN A 461 -27.06 40.59 1.77
N SER A 462 -27.11 40.47 3.09
CA SER A 462 -26.01 40.88 3.97
C SER A 462 -25.06 39.70 4.14
N GLU A 463 -24.54 39.24 3.01
CA GLU A 463 -23.77 38.00 2.87
C GLU A 463 -22.41 38.11 3.59
N ASN A 464 -22.25 37.35 4.68
CA ASN A 464 -21.00 36.71 5.14
C ASN A 464 -19.70 37.55 5.13
N LEU A 465 -19.79 38.85 5.38
CA LEU A 465 -18.63 39.73 5.52
C LEU A 465 -17.98 39.51 6.90
N VAL A 466 -16.67 39.25 6.92
CA VAL A 466 -15.92 39.20 8.18
C VAL A 466 -15.88 40.60 8.77
N SER A 467 -16.30 40.77 10.03
CA SER A 467 -16.37 42.07 10.70
C SER A 467 -15.64 42.12 12.06
N ASN A 468 -15.25 40.97 12.63
CA ASN A 468 -14.61 40.85 13.95
C ASN A 468 -13.09 41.09 13.93
N TRP A 469 -12.65 42.12 13.21
CA TRP A 469 -11.24 42.45 13.06
C TRP A 469 -10.72 43.28 14.25
N GLN A 470 -9.44 43.12 14.62
CA GLN A 470 -8.72 44.01 15.53
C GLN A 470 -7.41 44.50 14.91
N VAL A 471 -6.96 45.68 15.35
CA VAL A 471 -5.66 46.22 14.96
C VAL A 471 -4.57 45.36 15.60
N GLY A 472 -3.62 44.90 14.79
CA GLY A 472 -2.61 43.92 15.17
C GLY A 472 -2.98 42.45 14.94
N ASP A 473 -4.18 42.15 14.42
CA ASP A 473 -4.47 40.81 13.90
C ASP A 473 -3.63 40.53 12.64
N LEU A 474 -3.20 39.28 12.45
CA LEU A 474 -2.42 38.81 11.31
C LEU A 474 -3.33 38.10 10.31
N ILE A 475 -3.23 38.50 9.04
CA ILE A 475 -3.89 37.87 7.91
C ILE A 475 -2.87 37.02 7.17
N GLN A 476 -3.10 35.70 7.12
CA GLN A 476 -2.28 34.77 6.39
C GLN A 476 -3.01 34.32 5.12
N CYS A 477 -2.41 34.60 3.97
CA CYS A 477 -2.84 34.13 2.66
C CYS A 477 -2.17 32.80 2.38
N TYR A 478 -2.98 31.76 2.17
CA TYR A 478 -2.52 30.43 1.82
C TYR A 478 -3.29 29.90 0.62
N VAL A 479 -2.66 28.95 -0.06
CA VAL A 479 -3.12 28.41 -1.32
C VAL A 479 -3.24 26.91 -1.17
N LEU A 480 -4.37 26.37 -1.62
CA LEU A 480 -4.61 24.94 -1.66
C LEU A 480 -3.99 24.37 -2.92
N VAL A 481 -2.94 23.56 -2.77
CA VAL A 481 -2.23 22.93 -3.88
C VAL A 481 -2.52 21.44 -3.85
N LYS A 482 -2.84 20.85 -5.01
CA LYS A 482 -2.89 19.40 -5.16
C LYS A 482 -1.46 18.88 -5.26
N GLU A 483 -1.05 18.12 -4.27
CA GLU A 483 0.23 17.40 -4.30
C GLU A 483 -0.01 15.90 -4.47
N PRO A 484 0.79 15.22 -5.32
CA PRO A 484 0.69 13.78 -5.45
C PRO A 484 1.04 13.13 -4.10
N ARG A 485 0.16 12.25 -3.62
CA ARG A 485 0.43 11.46 -2.42
C ARG A 485 1.54 10.46 -2.75
N LYS A 486 2.49 10.32 -1.83
CA LYS A 486 3.53 9.29 -1.91
C LYS A 486 3.33 8.32 -0.76
N VAL A 487 3.20 7.03 -1.09
CA VAL A 487 3.23 5.98 -0.08
C VAL A 487 4.62 5.94 0.52
N GLN A 488 4.68 6.05 1.85
CA GLN A 488 5.87 5.71 2.62
C GLN A 488 5.94 4.19 2.75
N TRP A 489 6.34 3.53 1.67
CA TRP A 489 6.64 2.11 1.68
C TRP A 489 8.15 1.95 1.56
N GLU A 490 8.80 1.79 2.72
CA GLU A 490 10.22 1.50 2.80
C GLU A 490 10.43 -0.01 2.68
N PHE A 491 11.04 -0.39 1.57
CA PHE A 491 11.43 -1.78 1.28
C PHE A 491 12.78 -2.16 1.88
N GLU A 492 13.50 -1.16 2.39
CA GLU A 492 14.78 -1.41 3.00
C GLU A 492 14.55 -2.39 4.14
N THR A 493 15.25 -3.51 4.06
CA THR A 493 15.50 -4.34 5.22
C THR A 493 15.83 -3.38 6.34
N LYS A 494 15.05 -3.34 7.42
CA LYS A 494 15.51 -2.70 8.65
C LYS A 494 16.89 -3.26 8.93
N SER A 495 17.93 -2.55 8.48
CA SER A 495 19.30 -2.76 8.89
C SER A 495 19.28 -2.30 10.34
N THR A 496 18.92 -3.23 11.22
CA THR A 496 19.24 -3.43 12.65
C THR A 496 19.85 -2.30 13.49
N GLU A 497 19.62 -1.03 13.19
CA GLU A 497 20.13 0.12 13.94
C GLU A 497 19.01 0.82 14.74
N GLU A 498 17.74 0.73 14.33
CA GLU A 498 16.65 1.44 15.04
C GLU A 498 15.97 0.66 16.19
N VAL A 499 16.38 -0.58 16.49
CA VAL A 499 15.82 -1.33 17.64
C VAL A 499 16.55 -1.01 18.96
N LEU A 500 17.58 -0.14 18.94
CA LEU A 500 18.36 0.21 20.13
C LEU A 500 17.85 1.44 20.90
N GLY A 501 16.65 1.95 20.58
CA GLY A 501 16.09 3.15 21.21
C GLY A 501 15.12 2.91 22.39
N GLU A 502 14.62 1.70 22.59
CA GLU A 502 13.70 1.39 23.68
C GLU A 502 13.96 -0.03 24.21
N THR A 503 14.86 -0.14 25.20
CA THR A 503 14.72 -1.07 26.35
C THR A 503 15.74 -0.74 27.43
#